data_AF-A0A9W8HPW7-F1
#
_entry.id   AF-A0A9W8HPW7-F1
#
_cell.length_a   1.000
_cell.length_b   1.000
_cell.length_c   1.000
_cell.angle_alpha   90.00
_cell.angle_beta   90.00
_cell.angle_gamma   90.00
#
_symmetry.space_group_name_H-M   'P 1'
#
loop_
_entity.id
_entity.type
_entity.pdbx_description
1 polymer ?
#
loop_
_entity_poly.entity_id
_entity_poly.type
_entity_poly.pdbx_seq_one_letter_code
_entity_poly.pdbx_strand_id
1 'polypeptide(L)'
;MGVNSKYLVDNNYPGSDLSDKFPLQLSFVCPFPDLDPRLALSPKPEPYTDTWLHDHRFWRHPEMVEGGYNYYQYRLMRIMRENYYRGKIATEPQRVEMEGKGVGLPNGMRRYWSIINNEVFDLTDYIQRRGAPFVVAPDERNNETRSRMFLDDGVHNLFQMHPGQDITEKWHRYFARRPVARRLHYQCLRGAFYVGVVDKRKSFQCYFANYVLLASSVALTSIIFFKFLAALQLGSRREPEEHDKFIICNVPCYTEGEEGLRSTLESLATLHYDDKRKLLFIICDGMIMGSGNDRPTPRIVLDIVGADPDVDPEPLSFLSLGEGMKQHNLGKVYSGLFEAAGHVVPYIVVVKCGTPRERTRQGNRGKRDSQIILMRFFNKVHFNLPMSPLELEIYHQIKNVIGVNPAFYEFIMMVDADTYVFPDSLNRMVSCMLHDSKLMGLCGETQLANEKDTWITMIQVYEYYISHHLSKAFESLFGSVTCLPGCFCMYRIRAPESNYPLLVSNNMVKDYSENNVDTLHKKNLLHLGEDRYLTTLMLKHHPYYKMKFTSDAQCRTNAPDTWQVLLSQRRRWINSTVHNLLELVFLPRL
;
A
#
# COMPACT_ATOMS: atom_id res chain seq x y z
N MET A 1 9.32 30.21 -63.33
CA MET A 1 9.36 30.77 -61.96
C MET A 1 8.03 30.50 -61.32
N GLY A 2 7.97 29.73 -60.26
CA GLY A 2 6.73 29.44 -59.55
C GLY A 2 7.05 28.72 -58.24
N VAL A 3 6.36 29.12 -57.17
CA VAL A 3 6.42 28.49 -55.85
C VAL A 3 6.07 27.00 -56.00
N ASN A 4 7.05 26.12 -55.76
CA ASN A 4 6.86 24.68 -55.64
C ASN A 4 7.12 24.24 -54.20
N SER A 5 6.94 22.95 -53.89
CA SER A 5 7.11 22.44 -52.51
C SER A 5 8.53 22.67 -51.99
N LYS A 6 9.54 22.58 -52.86
CA LYS A 6 10.94 22.85 -52.53
C LYS A 6 11.16 24.32 -52.18
N TYR A 7 10.63 25.26 -52.97
CA TYR A 7 10.69 26.70 -52.67
C TYR A 7 10.05 27.01 -51.31
N LEU A 8 8.92 26.38 -50.97
CA LEU A 8 8.28 26.59 -49.68
C LEU A 8 9.17 26.16 -48.51
N VAL A 9 9.81 25.00 -48.64
CA VAL A 9 10.72 24.47 -47.62
C VAL A 9 12.00 25.28 -47.52
N ASP A 10 12.64 25.59 -48.66
CA ASP A 10 13.92 26.31 -48.73
C ASP A 10 13.81 27.73 -48.16
N ASN A 11 12.62 28.35 -48.20
CA ASN A 11 12.33 29.67 -47.61
C ASN A 11 11.71 29.60 -46.20
N ASN A 12 11.71 28.43 -45.55
CA ASN A 12 11.21 28.23 -44.19
C ASN A 12 9.74 28.66 -43.96
N TYR A 13 8.90 28.48 -44.96
CA TYR A 13 7.46 28.78 -44.88
C TYR A 13 6.60 27.76 -44.10
N PRO A 14 6.93 26.46 -43.98
CA PRO A 14 6.10 25.52 -43.22
C PRO A 14 5.87 25.96 -41.76
N GLY A 15 4.60 26.01 -41.34
CA GLY A 15 4.22 26.39 -39.98
C GLY A 15 4.02 27.89 -39.75
N SER A 16 4.28 28.74 -40.75
CA SER A 16 3.96 30.17 -40.74
C SER A 16 2.57 30.45 -41.35
N ASP A 17 1.90 31.52 -40.92
CA ASP A 17 0.68 31.99 -41.57
C ASP A 17 1.03 32.77 -42.84
N LEU A 18 0.49 32.33 -43.98
CA LEU A 18 0.78 32.84 -45.31
C LEU A 18 -0.48 33.27 -46.05
N SER A 19 -1.58 33.47 -45.32
CA SER A 19 -2.89 33.88 -45.85
C SER A 19 -2.79 35.14 -46.72
N ASP A 20 -1.93 36.09 -46.36
CA ASP A 20 -1.67 37.32 -47.11
C ASP A 20 -0.81 37.09 -48.36
N LYS A 21 0.04 36.06 -48.36
CA LYS A 21 0.93 35.75 -49.50
C LYS A 21 0.25 34.93 -50.58
N PHE A 22 -0.72 34.09 -50.20
CA PHE A 22 -1.45 33.22 -51.12
C PHE A 22 -2.95 33.53 -51.02
N PRO A 23 -3.42 34.61 -51.68
CA PRO A 23 -4.82 35.01 -51.60
C PRO A 23 -5.73 33.89 -52.11
N LEU A 24 -6.76 33.58 -51.35
CA LEU A 24 -7.76 32.57 -51.72
C LEU A 24 -8.90 33.19 -52.52
N GLN A 25 -9.46 32.42 -53.45
CA GLN A 25 -10.70 32.78 -54.14
C GLN A 25 -11.90 32.44 -53.24
N LEU A 26 -12.60 33.46 -52.74
CA LEU A 26 -13.68 33.28 -51.76
C LEU A 26 -14.85 32.48 -52.35
N SER A 27 -15.23 32.75 -53.60
CA SER A 27 -16.28 31.98 -54.31
C SER A 27 -15.95 30.51 -54.51
N PHE A 28 -14.70 30.11 -54.31
CA PHE A 28 -14.26 28.74 -54.45
C PHE A 28 -14.38 27.93 -53.16
N VAL A 29 -14.08 28.57 -52.03
CA VAL A 29 -14.12 27.94 -50.70
C VAL A 29 -15.50 28.05 -50.05
N CYS A 30 -16.31 29.02 -50.48
CA CYS A 30 -17.66 29.24 -50.01
C CYS A 30 -18.66 28.86 -51.13
N PRO A 31 -19.31 27.68 -51.04
CA PRO A 31 -20.16 27.13 -52.10
C PRO A 31 -21.55 27.78 -52.13
N PHE A 32 -21.61 29.09 -52.22
CA PHE A 32 -22.87 29.84 -52.34
C PHE A 32 -23.11 30.18 -53.82
N PRO A 33 -24.27 29.82 -54.41
CA PRO A 33 -24.53 29.97 -55.84
C PRO A 33 -24.40 31.41 -56.38
N ASP A 34 -24.80 32.41 -55.59
CA ASP A 34 -24.85 33.82 -55.99
C ASP A 34 -23.71 34.67 -55.39
N LEU A 35 -22.62 34.05 -54.97
CA LEU A 35 -21.50 34.76 -54.35
C LEU A 35 -20.72 35.56 -55.40
N ASP A 36 -20.68 36.88 -55.22
CA ASP A 36 -19.89 37.76 -56.06
C ASP A 36 -18.40 37.35 -56.01
N PRO A 37 -17.81 36.90 -57.13
CA PRO A 37 -16.46 36.36 -57.15
C PRO A 37 -15.39 37.45 -56.88
N ARG A 38 -15.77 38.73 -56.90
CA ARG A 38 -14.88 39.86 -56.55
C ARG A 38 -14.66 40.00 -55.05
N LEU A 39 -15.49 39.38 -54.20
CA LEU A 39 -15.30 39.46 -52.76
C LEU A 39 -14.04 38.72 -52.34
N ALA A 40 -13.22 39.35 -51.50
CA ALA A 40 -11.98 38.77 -51.00
C ALA A 40 -11.78 39.10 -49.51
N LEU A 41 -11.12 38.18 -48.80
CA LEU A 41 -10.67 38.40 -47.42
C LEU A 41 -9.33 39.13 -47.35
N SER A 42 -8.51 39.08 -48.41
CA SER A 42 -7.21 39.73 -48.51
C SER A 42 -7.16 40.74 -49.66
N PRO A 43 -6.29 41.77 -49.58
CA PRO A 43 -6.18 42.81 -50.61
C PRO A 43 -5.63 42.27 -51.95
N LYS A 44 -5.54 43.16 -52.95
CA LYS A 44 -4.82 42.88 -54.21
C LYS A 44 -3.31 42.86 -53.91
N PRO A 45 -2.55 41.79 -54.25
CA PRO A 45 -1.11 41.78 -54.13
C PRO A 45 -0.47 42.92 -54.93
N GLU A 46 0.69 43.39 -54.48
CA GLU A 46 1.47 44.38 -55.21
C GLU A 46 1.98 43.80 -56.54
N PRO A 47 1.89 44.54 -57.66
CA PRO A 47 2.36 44.07 -58.96
C PRO A 47 3.83 43.59 -58.92
N TYR A 48 4.14 42.56 -59.70
CA TYR A 48 5.51 42.02 -59.89
C TYR A 48 6.17 41.40 -58.65
N THR A 49 5.39 41.10 -57.61
CA THR A 49 5.84 40.32 -56.45
C THR A 49 5.58 38.82 -56.63
N ASP A 50 6.24 37.98 -55.82
CA ASP A 50 5.96 36.54 -55.81
C ASP A 50 4.48 36.25 -55.51
N THR A 51 3.84 37.05 -54.65
CA THR A 51 2.42 36.89 -54.28
C THR A 51 1.48 37.28 -55.43
N TRP A 52 1.87 38.23 -56.29
CA TRP A 52 1.15 38.58 -57.51
C TRP A 52 1.13 37.47 -58.55
N LEU A 53 2.24 36.75 -58.71
CA LEU A 53 2.34 35.59 -59.61
C LEU A 53 1.47 34.41 -59.16
N HIS A 54 1.13 34.37 -57.86
CA HIS A 54 0.33 33.32 -57.23
C HIS A 54 -1.11 33.74 -56.91
N ASP A 55 -1.56 34.87 -57.46
CA ASP A 55 -2.95 35.30 -57.37
C ASP A 55 -3.82 34.52 -58.36
N HIS A 56 -4.42 33.43 -57.89
CA HIS A 56 -5.29 32.56 -58.68
C HIS A 56 -6.77 32.94 -58.62
N ARG A 57 -7.08 34.20 -58.28
CA ARG A 57 -8.46 34.67 -58.21
C ARG A 57 -9.08 34.87 -59.61
N PHE A 58 -10.41 34.85 -59.66
CA PHE A 58 -11.19 34.59 -60.88
C PHE A 58 -10.86 35.49 -62.09
N TRP A 59 -10.41 36.74 -61.88
CA TRP A 59 -10.14 37.70 -62.97
C TRP A 59 -8.79 37.49 -63.66
N ARG A 60 -7.84 36.81 -63.01
CA ARG A 60 -6.53 36.45 -63.61
C ARG A 60 -6.64 35.29 -64.58
N HIS A 61 -7.61 34.42 -64.32
CA HIS A 61 -7.85 33.22 -65.09
C HIS A 61 -9.36 33.10 -65.37
N PRO A 62 -9.94 34.01 -66.18
CA PRO A 62 -11.38 34.02 -66.47
C PRO A 62 -11.87 32.75 -67.16
N GLU A 63 -10.98 32.05 -67.86
CA GLU A 63 -11.22 30.74 -68.49
C GLU A 63 -11.35 29.59 -67.47
N MET A 64 -10.95 29.83 -66.22
CA MET A 64 -11.01 28.89 -65.10
C MET A 64 -12.26 29.11 -64.23
N VAL A 65 -13.24 29.92 -64.67
CA VAL A 65 -14.46 30.20 -63.90
C VAL A 65 -15.43 29.01 -63.90
N GLU A 66 -15.42 28.18 -64.95
CA GLU A 66 -16.13 26.89 -65.01
C GLU A 66 -15.16 25.74 -64.68
N GLY A 67 -14.92 25.47 -63.38
CA GLY A 67 -14.15 24.30 -62.92
C GLY A 67 -12.65 24.53 -62.67
N GLY A 68 -12.23 25.77 -62.45
CA GLY A 68 -10.84 26.19 -62.34
C GLY A 68 -9.93 25.43 -61.36
N TYR A 69 -8.77 25.05 -61.88
CA TYR A 69 -7.69 24.41 -61.13
C TYR A 69 -6.86 25.48 -60.38
N ASN A 70 -7.19 25.75 -59.11
CA ASN A 70 -6.25 26.48 -58.24
C ASN A 70 -5.03 25.58 -57.96
N TYR A 71 -3.97 25.74 -58.75
CA TYR A 71 -2.73 24.93 -58.67
C TYR A 71 -2.17 24.89 -57.25
N TYR A 72 -2.16 26.04 -56.56
CA TYR A 72 -1.70 26.15 -55.19
C TYR A 72 -2.55 25.29 -54.24
N GLN A 73 -3.88 25.42 -54.28
CA GLN A 73 -4.78 24.73 -53.37
C GLN A 73 -4.94 23.22 -53.67
N TYR A 74 -4.99 22.84 -54.95
CA TYR A 74 -5.26 21.45 -55.37
C TYR A 74 -4.02 20.57 -55.48
N ARG A 75 -2.89 21.14 -55.88
CA ARG A 75 -1.66 20.38 -56.10
C ARG A 75 -0.65 20.64 -55.00
N LEU A 76 -0.28 21.90 -54.80
CA LEU A 76 0.81 22.23 -53.90
C LEU A 76 0.44 21.97 -52.44
N MET A 77 -0.70 22.44 -51.97
CA MET A 77 -1.19 22.17 -50.60
C MET A 77 -1.45 20.69 -50.35
N ARG A 78 -1.83 19.92 -51.38
CA ARG A 78 -1.93 18.46 -51.27
C ARG A 78 -0.56 17.82 -51.04
N ILE A 79 0.44 18.16 -51.86
CA ILE A 79 1.84 17.70 -51.69
C ILE A 79 2.39 18.11 -50.31
N MET A 80 2.12 19.33 -49.86
CA MET A 80 2.54 19.80 -48.54
C MET A 80 1.88 19.02 -47.40
N ARG A 81 0.58 18.70 -47.52
CA ARG A 81 -0.14 17.87 -46.53
C ARG A 81 0.29 16.41 -46.53
N GLU A 82 0.63 15.86 -47.69
CA GLU A 82 1.07 14.45 -47.81
C GLU A 82 2.50 14.26 -47.28
N ASN A 83 3.43 15.17 -47.62
CA ASN A 83 4.86 14.97 -47.35
C ASN A 83 5.42 15.77 -46.16
N TYR A 84 4.76 16.86 -45.74
CA TYR A 84 5.32 17.80 -44.75
C TYR A 84 4.38 18.06 -43.55
N TYR A 85 3.26 17.34 -43.44
CA TYR A 85 2.32 17.51 -42.34
C TYR A 85 2.86 16.93 -41.02
N ARG A 86 2.94 17.76 -39.98
CA ARG A 86 3.34 17.36 -38.61
C ARG A 86 2.18 17.31 -37.62
N GLY A 87 1.12 18.07 -37.86
CA GLY A 87 -0.02 18.20 -36.96
C GLY A 87 -0.87 19.41 -37.30
N LYS A 88 -2.01 19.54 -36.62
CA LYS A 88 -2.86 20.74 -36.72
C LYS A 88 -2.38 21.79 -35.73
N ILE A 89 -2.52 23.06 -36.08
CA ILE A 89 -2.33 24.16 -35.15
C ILE A 89 -3.41 24.05 -34.07
N ALA A 90 -2.99 23.95 -32.81
CA ALA A 90 -3.90 23.85 -31.68
C ALA A 90 -3.87 25.13 -30.86
N THR A 91 -5.05 25.57 -30.42
CA THR A 91 -5.23 26.78 -29.60
C THR A 91 -5.89 26.38 -28.29
N GLU A 92 -5.35 26.88 -27.17
CA GLU A 92 -5.93 26.64 -25.86
C GLU A 92 -7.33 27.30 -25.76
N PRO A 93 -8.36 26.62 -25.23
CA PRO A 93 -9.69 27.21 -25.06
C PRO A 93 -9.67 28.54 -24.29
N GLN A 94 -8.81 28.64 -23.28
CA GLN A 94 -8.64 29.84 -22.46
C GLN A 94 -8.14 31.03 -23.29
N ARG A 95 -7.28 30.79 -24.28
CA ARG A 95 -6.81 31.84 -25.19
C ARG A 95 -7.94 32.34 -26.08
N VAL A 96 -8.75 31.42 -26.62
CA VAL A 96 -9.93 31.77 -27.43
C VAL A 96 -10.89 32.64 -26.62
N GLU A 97 -11.13 32.28 -25.35
CA GLU A 97 -11.98 33.04 -24.44
C GLU A 97 -11.41 34.44 -24.12
N MET A 98 -10.11 34.52 -23.80
CA MET A 98 -9.44 35.79 -23.49
C MET A 98 -9.45 36.76 -24.69
N GLU A 99 -9.07 36.30 -25.87
CA GLU A 99 -9.06 37.11 -27.10
C GLU A 99 -10.49 37.50 -27.52
N GLY A 100 -11.48 36.63 -27.27
CA GLY A 100 -12.92 36.93 -27.43
C GLY A 100 -13.42 38.07 -26.54
N LYS A 101 -12.88 38.16 -25.32
CA LYS A 101 -13.16 39.24 -24.36
C LYS A 101 -12.36 40.52 -24.64
N GLY A 102 -11.41 40.50 -25.60
CA GLY A 102 -10.50 41.60 -25.91
C GLY A 102 -9.33 41.73 -24.93
N VAL A 103 -9.02 40.68 -24.18
CA VAL A 103 -7.92 40.64 -23.21
C VAL A 103 -6.63 40.25 -23.93
N GLY A 104 -5.57 41.07 -23.79
CA GLY A 104 -4.25 40.78 -24.36
C GLY A 104 -4.04 41.25 -25.81
N LEU A 105 -4.99 41.98 -26.39
CA LEU A 105 -4.88 42.55 -27.73
C LEU A 105 -4.66 44.07 -27.70
N PRO A 106 -3.92 44.66 -28.67
CA PRO A 106 -3.73 46.10 -28.77
C PRO A 106 -5.09 46.84 -28.82
N ASN A 107 -5.19 47.96 -28.11
CA ASN A 107 -6.36 48.86 -28.10
C ASN A 107 -7.69 48.21 -27.66
N GLY A 108 -7.65 47.08 -26.93
CA GLY A 108 -8.87 46.40 -26.47
C GLY A 108 -9.73 45.83 -27.61
N MET A 109 -9.14 45.66 -28.80
CA MET A 109 -9.81 45.05 -29.93
C MET A 109 -10.26 43.64 -29.57
N ARG A 110 -11.51 43.30 -29.90
CA ARG A 110 -12.07 41.96 -29.70
C ARG A 110 -11.87 41.13 -30.95
N ARG A 111 -11.39 39.90 -30.77
CA ARG A 111 -11.40 38.89 -31.83
C ARG A 111 -12.69 38.10 -31.76
N TYR A 112 -13.38 37.98 -32.89
CA TYR A 112 -14.61 37.20 -32.98
C TYR A 112 -14.28 35.75 -33.29
N TRP A 113 -13.53 35.13 -32.37
CA TRP A 113 -13.19 33.71 -32.44
C TRP A 113 -14.30 32.88 -31.78
N SER A 114 -14.71 31.79 -32.40
CA SER A 114 -15.63 30.83 -31.75
C SER A 114 -15.27 29.41 -32.11
N ILE A 115 -15.63 28.47 -31.23
CA ILE A 115 -15.37 27.04 -31.41
C ILE A 115 -16.62 26.35 -31.95
N ILE A 116 -16.47 25.57 -33.02
CA ILE A 116 -17.49 24.66 -33.54
C ILE A 116 -16.83 23.29 -33.76
N ASN A 117 -17.36 22.23 -33.16
CA ASN A 117 -16.88 20.85 -33.32
C ASN A 117 -15.37 20.65 -33.02
N ASN A 118 -14.84 21.28 -31.95
CA ASN A 118 -13.41 21.35 -31.60
C ASN A 118 -12.51 22.06 -32.63
N GLU A 119 -13.08 22.79 -33.59
CA GLU A 119 -12.36 23.65 -34.54
C GLU A 119 -12.58 25.13 -34.18
N VAL A 120 -11.54 25.95 -34.32
CA VAL A 120 -11.57 27.39 -34.01
C VAL A 120 -11.70 28.17 -35.31
N PHE A 121 -12.64 29.11 -35.35
CA PHE A 121 -12.90 29.97 -36.51
C PHE A 121 -12.78 31.44 -36.14
N ASP A 122 -12.22 32.26 -37.03
CA ASP A 122 -12.02 33.70 -36.85
C ASP A 122 -12.87 34.50 -37.84
N LEU A 123 -13.90 35.21 -37.34
CA LEU A 123 -14.75 36.09 -38.14
C LEU A 123 -14.46 37.57 -37.90
N THR A 124 -13.29 37.90 -37.33
CA THR A 124 -12.99 39.25 -36.85
C THR A 124 -13.10 40.31 -37.94
N ASP A 125 -12.37 40.14 -39.05
CA ASP A 125 -12.39 41.11 -40.15
C ASP A 125 -13.76 41.18 -40.83
N TYR A 126 -14.44 40.03 -40.96
CA TYR A 126 -15.76 39.96 -41.58
C TYR A 126 -16.82 40.71 -40.77
N ILE A 127 -16.80 40.57 -39.44
CA ILE A 127 -17.75 41.25 -38.55
C ILE A 127 -17.42 42.75 -38.47
N GLN A 128 -16.15 43.09 -38.27
CA GLN A 128 -15.71 44.49 -38.13
C GLN A 128 -15.97 45.31 -39.40
N ARG A 129 -15.82 44.72 -40.59
CA ARG A 129 -16.05 45.40 -41.87
C ARG A 129 -17.45 45.22 -42.46
N ARG A 130 -18.37 44.59 -41.71
CA ARG A 130 -19.75 44.30 -42.14
C ARG A 130 -19.80 43.56 -43.49
N GLY A 131 -19.05 42.48 -43.60
CA GLY A 131 -18.95 41.65 -44.81
C GLY A 131 -17.50 41.41 -45.25
N ALA A 132 -17.33 40.95 -46.49
CA ALA A 132 -16.01 40.77 -47.08
C ALA A 132 -15.22 42.10 -47.07
N PRO A 133 -13.98 42.10 -46.54
CA PRO A 133 -13.21 43.31 -46.31
C PRO A 133 -12.74 44.01 -47.59
N PHE A 134 -12.64 43.28 -48.72
CA PHE A 134 -12.19 43.79 -50.00
C PHE A 134 -13.13 43.35 -51.14
N VAL A 135 -13.27 44.23 -52.14
CA VAL A 135 -13.86 43.92 -53.44
C VAL A 135 -12.74 44.12 -54.45
N VAL A 136 -12.22 43.04 -55.02
CA VAL A 136 -11.07 43.07 -55.94
C VAL A 136 -11.58 42.77 -57.35
N ALA A 137 -11.56 43.79 -58.19
CA ALA A 137 -11.90 43.70 -59.61
C ALA A 137 -10.64 43.93 -60.48
N PRO A 138 -10.60 43.42 -61.72
CA PRO A 138 -9.58 43.80 -62.69
C PRO A 138 -9.66 45.30 -62.98
N ASP A 139 -8.51 45.90 -63.31
CA ASP A 139 -8.41 47.33 -63.61
C ASP A 139 -9.39 47.67 -64.76
N GLU A 140 -10.13 48.77 -64.62
CA GLU A 140 -11.23 49.24 -65.51
C GLU A 140 -12.66 48.70 -65.27
N ARG A 141 -12.92 47.89 -64.22
CA ARG A 141 -14.30 47.52 -63.82
C ARG A 141 -14.81 48.29 -62.59
N ASN A 142 -16.12 48.50 -62.54
CA ASN A 142 -16.81 49.12 -61.40
C ASN A 142 -16.68 48.22 -60.14
N ASN A 143 -16.31 48.83 -59.01
CA ASN A 143 -16.12 48.16 -57.72
C ASN A 143 -17.42 48.00 -56.90
N GLU A 144 -18.57 48.35 -57.50
CA GLU A 144 -19.88 48.18 -56.88
C GLU A 144 -20.30 46.70 -56.84
N THR A 145 -20.71 46.25 -55.66
CA THR A 145 -21.25 44.91 -55.38
C THR A 145 -22.60 45.04 -54.70
N ARG A 146 -23.50 44.08 -54.93
CA ARG A 146 -24.86 44.10 -54.37
C ARG A 146 -24.88 43.90 -52.85
N SER A 147 -23.98 43.06 -52.33
CA SER A 147 -23.81 42.84 -50.89
C SER A 147 -22.42 42.29 -50.61
N ARG A 148 -21.77 42.81 -49.56
CA ARG A 148 -20.53 42.24 -49.01
C ARG A 148 -20.80 41.17 -47.97
N MET A 149 -22.03 41.10 -47.45
CA MET A 149 -22.46 40.11 -46.47
C MET A 149 -23.00 38.88 -47.22
N PHE A 150 -22.23 37.80 -47.19
CA PHE A 150 -22.55 36.55 -47.88
C PHE A 150 -22.86 35.38 -46.93
N LEU A 151 -22.48 35.49 -45.65
CA LEU A 151 -22.91 34.55 -44.61
C LEU A 151 -24.32 34.91 -44.14
N ASP A 152 -25.14 33.90 -43.79
CA ASP A 152 -26.44 34.07 -43.15
C ASP A 152 -26.32 34.98 -41.90
N ASP A 153 -27.24 35.91 -41.73
CA ASP A 153 -27.26 36.87 -40.62
C ASP A 153 -27.21 36.16 -39.26
N GLY A 154 -27.80 34.97 -39.15
CA GLY A 154 -27.70 34.20 -37.91
C GLY A 154 -26.29 33.68 -37.62
N VAL A 155 -25.48 33.39 -38.64
CA VAL A 155 -24.06 33.04 -38.46
C VAL A 155 -23.28 34.26 -37.98
N HIS A 156 -23.51 35.42 -38.61
CA HIS A 156 -22.91 36.69 -38.17
C HIS A 156 -23.25 36.97 -36.70
N ASN A 157 -24.53 36.90 -36.34
CA ASN A 157 -25.02 37.16 -34.99
C ASN A 157 -24.47 36.16 -33.97
N LEU A 158 -24.36 34.86 -34.31
CA LEU A 158 -23.81 33.84 -33.41
C LEU A 158 -22.36 34.15 -32.99
N PHE A 159 -21.51 34.54 -33.94
CA PHE A 159 -20.12 34.91 -33.67
C PHE A 159 -20.01 36.26 -32.96
N GLN A 160 -20.87 37.22 -33.30
CA GLN A 160 -20.88 38.55 -32.67
C GLN A 160 -21.34 38.50 -31.20
N MET A 161 -22.35 37.68 -30.89
CA MET A 161 -22.92 37.57 -29.54
C MET A 161 -22.12 36.65 -28.61
N HIS A 162 -21.36 35.71 -29.17
CA HIS A 162 -20.63 34.70 -28.40
C HIS A 162 -19.15 34.57 -28.78
N PRO A 163 -18.38 35.69 -28.78
CA PRO A 163 -16.95 35.61 -28.99
C PRO A 163 -16.28 34.86 -27.83
N GLY A 164 -15.30 34.03 -28.16
CA GLY A 164 -14.52 33.24 -27.22
C GLY A 164 -15.19 31.98 -26.68
N GLN A 165 -16.40 31.64 -27.13
CA GLN A 165 -17.17 30.50 -26.62
C GLN A 165 -17.20 29.31 -27.60
N ASP A 166 -17.47 28.13 -27.06
CA ASP A 166 -17.94 26.99 -27.85
C ASP A 166 -19.42 27.17 -28.20
N ILE A 167 -19.67 27.40 -29.49
CA ILE A 167 -21.00 27.64 -30.03
C ILE A 167 -21.53 26.40 -30.76
N THR A 168 -20.90 25.23 -30.63
CA THR A 168 -21.29 23.99 -31.33
C THR A 168 -22.77 23.67 -31.16
N GLU A 169 -23.28 23.69 -29.93
CA GLU A 169 -24.69 23.39 -29.65
C GLU A 169 -25.63 24.45 -30.26
N LYS A 170 -25.27 25.73 -30.13
CA LYS A 170 -26.04 26.86 -30.69
C LYS A 170 -26.07 26.81 -32.22
N TRP A 171 -24.95 26.46 -32.83
CA TRP A 171 -24.79 26.24 -34.27
C TRP A 171 -25.70 25.11 -34.78
N HIS A 172 -25.70 23.96 -34.09
CA HIS A 172 -26.57 22.84 -34.44
C HIS A 172 -28.05 23.18 -34.26
N ARG A 173 -28.40 23.92 -33.20
CA ARG A 173 -29.77 24.38 -32.94
C ARG A 173 -30.26 25.35 -34.00
N TYR A 174 -29.44 26.34 -34.37
CA TYR A 174 -29.79 27.34 -35.37
C TYR A 174 -30.09 26.73 -36.74
N PHE A 175 -29.27 25.75 -37.15
CA PHE A 175 -29.46 25.04 -38.42
C PHE A 175 -30.26 23.74 -38.32
N ALA A 176 -30.96 23.47 -37.21
CA ALA A 176 -31.67 22.21 -36.99
C ALA A 176 -32.67 21.89 -38.12
N ARG A 177 -33.35 22.91 -38.64
CA ARG A 177 -34.32 22.79 -39.76
C ARG A 177 -33.70 22.99 -41.16
N ARG A 178 -32.42 23.38 -41.25
CA ARG A 178 -31.72 23.73 -42.52
C ARG A 178 -30.36 23.01 -42.62
N PRO A 179 -30.33 21.66 -42.71
CA PRO A 179 -29.08 20.89 -42.68
C PRO A 179 -28.17 21.14 -43.90
N VAL A 180 -28.75 21.43 -45.07
CA VAL A 180 -27.99 21.79 -46.28
C VAL A 180 -27.27 23.13 -46.08
N ALA A 181 -27.99 24.15 -45.60
CA ALA A 181 -27.39 25.45 -45.28
C ALA A 181 -26.29 25.33 -44.22
N ARG A 182 -26.48 24.47 -43.20
CA ARG A 182 -25.44 24.17 -42.20
C ARG A 182 -24.14 23.71 -42.85
N ARG A 183 -24.24 22.76 -43.79
CA ARG A 183 -23.08 22.17 -44.46
C ARG A 183 -22.37 23.21 -45.33
N LEU A 184 -23.12 24.00 -46.10
CA LEU A 184 -22.55 25.05 -46.95
C LEU A 184 -21.81 26.12 -46.13
N HIS A 185 -22.44 26.61 -45.05
CA HIS A 185 -21.81 27.59 -44.16
C HIS A 185 -20.61 27.01 -43.43
N TYR A 186 -20.70 25.77 -42.92
CA TYR A 186 -19.57 25.13 -42.26
C TYR A 186 -18.40 24.88 -43.23
N GLN A 187 -18.66 24.52 -44.49
CA GLN A 187 -17.63 24.40 -45.52
C GLN A 187 -16.95 25.74 -45.81
N CYS A 188 -17.73 26.82 -45.94
CA CYS A 188 -17.21 28.17 -46.09
C CYS A 188 -16.37 28.61 -44.88
N LEU A 189 -16.85 28.37 -43.65
CA LEU A 189 -16.09 28.62 -42.41
C LEU A 189 -14.76 27.86 -42.39
N ARG A 190 -14.77 26.58 -42.75
CA ARG A 190 -13.53 25.76 -42.83
C ARG A 190 -12.58 26.19 -43.94
N GLY A 191 -13.09 26.75 -45.02
CA GLY A 191 -12.28 27.16 -46.16
C GLY A 191 -11.70 28.57 -46.06
N ALA A 192 -12.43 29.50 -45.43
CA ALA A 192 -12.10 30.93 -45.43
C ALA A 192 -11.76 31.49 -44.04
N PHE A 193 -12.24 30.86 -42.95
CA PHE A 193 -12.19 31.41 -41.59
C PHE A 193 -11.56 30.47 -40.57
N TYR A 194 -10.89 29.39 -41.00
CA TYR A 194 -10.35 28.37 -40.12
C TYR A 194 -9.00 28.77 -39.50
N VAL A 195 -8.90 28.69 -38.17
CA VAL A 195 -7.67 28.99 -37.42
C VAL A 195 -6.94 27.71 -36.99
N GLY A 196 -7.67 26.73 -36.45
CA GLY A 196 -7.05 25.53 -35.88
C GLY A 196 -8.01 24.63 -35.11
N VAL A 197 -7.46 23.79 -34.23
CA VAL A 197 -8.22 22.92 -33.32
C VAL A 197 -8.05 23.33 -31.86
N VAL A 198 -8.97 22.88 -31.01
CA VAL A 198 -8.87 23.10 -29.56
C VAL A 198 -7.80 22.21 -28.93
N ASP A 199 -6.88 22.80 -28.17
CA ASP A 199 -5.87 22.06 -27.41
C ASP A 199 -6.47 21.44 -26.13
N LYS A 200 -6.52 20.10 -26.08
CA LYS A 200 -7.03 19.34 -24.93
C LYS A 200 -5.93 18.78 -24.03
N ARG A 201 -4.65 19.06 -24.30
CA ARG A 201 -3.53 18.49 -23.53
C ARG A 201 -3.56 18.91 -22.06
N LYS A 202 -4.00 20.13 -21.76
CA LYS A 202 -4.20 20.65 -20.39
C LYS A 202 -5.55 20.28 -19.76
N SER A 203 -6.32 19.37 -20.37
CA SER A 203 -7.63 18.97 -19.83
C SER A 203 -7.50 18.07 -18.61
N PHE A 204 -8.53 18.09 -17.77
CA PHE A 204 -8.63 17.18 -16.62
C PHE A 204 -8.52 15.72 -17.03
N GLN A 205 -9.08 15.32 -18.18
CA GLN A 205 -9.03 13.94 -18.69
C GLN A 205 -7.60 13.46 -18.92
N CYS A 206 -6.70 14.36 -19.36
CA CYS A 206 -5.30 14.02 -19.62
C CYS A 206 -4.46 13.98 -18.33
N TYR A 207 -4.79 14.84 -17.35
CA TYR A 207 -4.07 14.92 -16.07
C TYR A 207 -4.65 14.02 -14.96
N PHE A 208 -5.82 13.42 -15.15
CA PHE A 208 -6.48 12.61 -14.13
C PHE A 208 -5.56 11.51 -13.57
N ALA A 209 -4.88 10.77 -14.43
CA ALA A 209 -3.94 9.72 -14.02
C ALA A 209 -2.78 10.29 -13.18
N ASN A 210 -2.25 11.47 -13.54
CA ASN A 210 -1.19 12.14 -12.79
C ASN A 210 -1.67 12.56 -11.39
N TYR A 211 -2.90 13.07 -11.28
CA TYR A 211 -3.48 13.42 -9.98
C TYR A 211 -3.70 12.18 -9.10
N VAL A 212 -4.14 11.06 -9.68
CA VAL A 212 -4.29 9.80 -8.94
C VAL A 212 -2.94 9.30 -8.42
N LEU A 213 -1.90 9.32 -9.26
CA LEU A 213 -0.53 8.94 -8.87
C LEU A 213 0.06 9.88 -7.81
N LEU A 214 -0.20 11.18 -7.92
CA LEU A 214 0.24 12.15 -6.93
C LEU A 214 -0.48 11.93 -5.60
N ALA A 215 -1.79 11.73 -5.62
CA ALA A 215 -2.58 11.49 -4.42
C ALA A 215 -2.14 10.20 -3.70
N SER A 216 -1.91 9.11 -4.44
CA SER A 216 -1.41 7.86 -3.84
C SER A 216 0.00 8.02 -3.28
N SER A 217 0.88 8.75 -3.98
CA SER A 217 2.24 9.02 -3.50
C SER A 217 2.23 9.85 -2.21
N VAL A 218 1.44 10.92 -2.17
CA VAL A 218 1.28 11.77 -0.97
C VAL A 218 0.74 10.93 0.20
N ALA A 219 -0.24 10.06 -0.03
CA ALA A 219 -0.77 9.17 1.00
C ALA A 219 0.32 8.23 1.55
N LEU A 220 1.09 7.57 0.67
CA LEU A 220 2.18 6.66 1.07
C LEU A 220 3.27 7.41 1.84
N THR A 221 3.74 8.55 1.34
CA THR A 221 4.74 9.39 2.01
C THR A 221 4.25 9.86 3.37
N SER A 222 2.97 10.25 3.47
CA SER A 222 2.38 10.67 4.75
C SER A 222 2.36 9.52 5.76
N ILE A 223 1.96 8.31 5.35
CA ILE A 223 1.97 7.12 6.23
C ILE A 223 3.39 6.82 6.71
N ILE A 224 4.38 6.84 5.82
CA ILE A 224 5.79 6.60 6.18
C ILE A 224 6.29 7.69 7.13
N PHE A 225 5.94 8.95 6.89
CA PHE A 225 6.30 10.07 7.75
C PHE A 225 5.72 9.93 9.15
N PHE A 226 4.44 9.58 9.29
CA PHE A 226 3.82 9.34 10.60
C PHE A 226 4.42 8.13 11.31
N LYS A 227 4.71 7.04 10.58
CA LYS A 227 5.45 5.90 11.14
C LYS A 227 6.81 6.32 11.68
N PHE A 228 7.55 7.13 10.92
CA PHE A 228 8.84 7.65 11.35
C PHE A 228 8.72 8.51 12.61
N LEU A 229 7.74 9.42 12.68
CA LEU A 229 7.50 10.22 13.89
C LEU A 229 7.12 9.33 15.09
N ALA A 230 6.29 8.31 14.89
CA ALA A 230 5.95 7.33 15.93
C ALA A 230 7.18 6.56 16.43
N ALA A 231 8.11 6.23 15.53
CA ALA A 231 9.36 5.54 15.84
C ALA A 231 10.35 6.37 16.65
N LEU A 232 10.23 7.71 16.65
CA LEU A 232 11.14 8.56 17.43
C LEU A 232 10.97 8.38 18.94
N GLN A 233 9.83 7.83 19.40
CA GLN A 233 9.56 7.48 20.80
C GLN A 233 10.13 8.51 21.81
N LEU A 234 9.81 9.79 21.59
CA LEU A 234 10.31 10.92 22.40
C LEU A 234 9.67 10.92 23.80
N GLY A 235 10.03 9.92 24.60
CA GLY A 235 9.63 9.75 25.99
C GLY A 235 10.85 9.56 26.88
N SER A 236 10.72 9.97 28.14
CA SER A 236 11.73 9.68 29.16
C SER A 236 11.71 8.19 29.51
N ARG A 237 12.88 7.55 29.57
CA ARG A 237 13.00 6.20 30.15
C ARG A 237 12.56 6.24 31.60
N ARG A 238 11.56 5.43 31.95
CA ARG A 238 11.11 5.31 33.34
C ARG A 238 12.00 4.31 34.08
N GLU A 239 12.25 4.59 35.35
CA GLU A 239 12.88 3.62 36.23
C GLU A 239 11.95 2.40 36.40
N PRO A 240 12.50 1.17 36.49
CA PRO A 240 11.69 -0.02 36.73
C PRO A 240 10.96 0.10 38.07
N GLU A 241 9.64 -0.08 38.05
CA GLU A 241 8.84 -0.21 39.26
C GLU A 241 8.94 -1.63 39.81
N GLU A 242 8.99 -1.75 41.14
CA GLU A 242 8.93 -3.05 41.79
C GLU A 242 7.48 -3.52 41.91
N HIS A 243 7.24 -4.79 41.57
CA HIS A 243 5.91 -5.40 41.60
C HIS A 243 5.93 -6.78 42.25
N ASP A 244 4.78 -7.21 42.77
CA ASP A 244 4.62 -8.43 43.58
C ASP A 244 3.72 -9.50 42.92
N LYS A 245 3.48 -9.37 41.61
CA LYS A 245 2.60 -10.25 40.84
C LYS A 245 3.26 -11.59 40.58
N PHE A 246 2.48 -12.68 40.64
CA PHE A 246 2.96 -14.01 40.27
C PHE A 246 2.99 -14.20 38.76
N ILE A 247 4.14 -14.64 38.24
CA ILE A 247 4.43 -14.71 36.81
C ILE A 247 5.03 -16.07 36.45
N ILE A 248 4.60 -16.59 35.31
CA ILE A 248 5.14 -17.81 34.73
C ILE A 248 6.07 -17.43 33.58
N CYS A 249 7.30 -17.92 33.62
CA CYS A 249 8.24 -17.85 32.51
C CYS A 249 8.16 -19.17 31.74
N ASN A 250 7.37 -19.20 30.67
CA ASN A 250 7.16 -20.38 29.86
C ASN A 250 8.25 -20.52 28.79
N VAL A 251 8.98 -21.63 28.83
CA VAL A 251 10.12 -21.92 27.94
C VAL A 251 9.88 -23.25 27.21
N PRO A 252 9.31 -23.25 26.00
CA PRO A 252 9.24 -24.44 25.16
C PRO A 252 10.61 -24.74 24.55
N CYS A 253 11.10 -25.97 24.74
CA CYS A 253 12.36 -26.47 24.21
C CYS A 253 12.11 -27.60 23.21
N TYR A 254 12.93 -27.70 22.17
CA TYR A 254 12.89 -28.76 21.17
C TYR A 254 14.27 -29.36 20.88
N THR A 255 15.18 -28.61 20.27
CA THR A 255 16.51 -29.10 19.83
C THR A 255 17.63 -28.11 20.08
N GLU A 256 17.41 -27.15 20.98
CA GLU A 256 18.39 -26.12 21.32
C GLU A 256 19.62 -26.75 22.01
N GLY A 257 20.76 -26.08 21.89
CA GLY A 257 22.02 -26.50 22.51
C GLY A 257 22.07 -26.17 24.00
N GLU A 258 22.97 -26.83 24.73
CA GLU A 258 23.15 -26.62 26.18
C GLU A 258 23.48 -25.17 26.54
N GLU A 259 24.38 -24.52 25.80
CA GLU A 259 24.75 -23.12 26.07
C GLU A 259 23.55 -22.17 25.93
N GLY A 260 22.73 -22.35 24.90
CA GLY A 260 21.53 -21.53 24.67
C GLY A 260 20.47 -21.73 25.75
N LEU A 261 20.22 -22.99 26.11
CA LEU A 261 19.28 -23.35 27.18
C LEU A 261 19.75 -22.80 28.53
N ARG A 262 21.03 -22.98 28.87
CA ARG A 262 21.62 -22.50 30.11
C ARG A 262 21.55 -20.98 30.20
N SER A 263 21.96 -20.28 29.15
CA SER A 263 21.88 -18.81 29.07
C SER A 263 20.45 -18.31 29.26
N THR A 264 19.47 -18.94 28.62
CA THR A 264 18.05 -18.60 28.76
C THR A 264 17.58 -18.79 30.21
N LEU A 265 17.77 -19.98 30.78
CA LEU A 265 17.28 -20.32 32.12
C LEU A 265 17.96 -19.48 33.21
N GLU A 266 19.28 -19.28 33.13
CA GLU A 266 20.03 -18.43 34.06
C GLU A 266 19.60 -16.96 33.94
N SER A 267 19.36 -16.46 32.72
CA SER A 267 18.87 -15.08 32.54
C SER A 267 17.49 -14.87 33.16
N LEU A 268 16.61 -15.89 33.10
CA LEU A 268 15.27 -15.84 33.72
C LEU A 268 15.34 -15.93 35.25
N ALA A 269 16.24 -16.75 35.77
CA ALA A 269 16.46 -16.85 37.22
C ALA A 269 16.95 -15.52 37.80
N THR A 270 17.91 -14.88 37.13
CA THR A 270 18.60 -13.64 37.57
C THR A 270 17.88 -12.33 37.25
N LEU A 271 16.64 -12.39 36.74
CA LEU A 271 15.81 -11.19 36.56
C LEU A 271 15.62 -10.44 37.88
N HIS A 272 15.68 -9.10 37.81
CA HIS A 272 15.38 -8.21 38.93
C HIS A 272 13.88 -8.27 39.26
N TYR A 273 13.46 -9.30 39.97
CA TYR A 273 12.09 -9.57 40.39
C TYR A 273 12.14 -10.56 41.55
N ASP A 274 11.15 -10.54 42.45
CA ASP A 274 11.10 -11.49 43.57
C ASP A 274 11.08 -12.94 43.05
N ASP A 275 12.11 -13.71 43.42
CA ASP A 275 12.29 -15.11 43.03
C ASP A 275 11.09 -15.98 43.43
N LYS A 276 10.43 -15.66 44.55
CA LYS A 276 9.25 -16.40 45.05
C LYS A 276 7.99 -16.16 44.21
N ARG A 277 8.01 -15.13 43.36
CA ARG A 277 6.90 -14.74 42.49
C ARG A 277 7.09 -15.20 41.05
N LYS A 278 8.26 -15.75 40.71
CA LYS A 278 8.59 -16.33 39.41
C LYS A 278 8.41 -17.85 39.45
N LEU A 279 7.87 -18.42 38.39
CA LEU A 279 7.89 -19.87 38.14
C LEU A 279 8.47 -20.13 36.75
N LEU A 280 9.57 -20.87 36.68
CA LEU A 280 10.10 -21.35 35.40
C LEU A 280 9.27 -22.56 34.96
N PHE A 281 8.52 -22.43 33.87
CA PHE A 281 7.71 -23.51 33.32
C PHE A 281 8.31 -23.97 32.00
N ILE A 282 9.07 -25.04 32.04
CA ILE A 282 9.89 -25.51 30.93
C ILE A 282 9.19 -26.71 30.29
N ILE A 283 9.00 -26.71 28.97
CA ILE A 283 8.33 -27.80 28.26
C ILE A 283 9.22 -28.36 27.18
N CYS A 284 9.71 -29.59 27.35
CA CYS A 284 10.51 -30.26 26.35
C CYS A 284 9.61 -31.02 25.35
N ASP A 285 9.61 -30.59 24.09
CA ASP A 285 8.73 -31.06 23.01
C ASP A 285 9.26 -32.34 22.34
N GLY A 286 9.29 -33.41 23.12
CA GLY A 286 9.67 -34.74 22.68
C GLY A 286 11.02 -35.20 23.23
N MET A 287 11.27 -36.51 23.13
CA MET A 287 12.57 -37.12 23.46
C MET A 287 13.53 -37.00 22.26
N ILE A 288 13.88 -35.77 21.89
CA ILE A 288 14.64 -35.47 20.67
C ILE A 288 16.05 -35.03 21.01
N MET A 289 17.01 -35.48 20.20
CA MET A 289 18.40 -35.02 20.24
C MET A 289 18.63 -34.04 19.09
N GLY A 290 19.05 -32.82 19.43
CA GLY A 290 19.41 -31.79 18.46
C GLY A 290 20.69 -32.15 17.70
N SER A 291 20.88 -31.54 16.52
CA SER A 291 22.12 -31.73 15.76
C SER A 291 23.29 -31.07 16.51
N GLY A 292 24.33 -31.83 16.81
CA GLY A 292 25.48 -31.36 17.58
C GLY A 292 25.37 -31.58 19.10
N ASN A 293 24.21 -32.02 19.60
CA ASN A 293 24.04 -32.40 21.00
C ASN A 293 24.45 -33.86 21.21
N ASP A 294 24.99 -34.16 22.38
CA ASP A 294 25.40 -35.50 22.83
C ASP A 294 24.27 -36.28 23.52
N ARG A 295 23.25 -35.58 24.02
CA ARG A 295 22.09 -36.14 24.73
C ARG A 295 20.77 -35.47 24.31
N PRO A 296 19.61 -36.11 24.56
CA PRO A 296 18.31 -35.52 24.26
C PRO A 296 18.07 -34.20 25.03
N THR A 297 17.35 -33.26 24.42
CA THR A 297 17.01 -31.95 25.00
C THR A 297 16.42 -32.04 26.41
N PRO A 298 15.48 -32.98 26.72
CA PRO A 298 15.00 -33.14 28.09
C PRO A 298 16.10 -33.43 29.10
N ARG A 299 17.11 -34.23 28.74
CA ARG A 299 18.22 -34.56 29.63
C ARG A 299 19.12 -33.35 29.87
N ILE A 300 19.40 -32.57 28.81
CA ILE A 300 20.15 -31.32 28.93
C ILE A 300 19.45 -30.37 29.90
N VAL A 301 18.13 -30.16 29.74
CA VAL A 301 17.34 -29.30 30.61
C VAL A 301 17.38 -29.77 32.05
N LEU A 302 17.19 -31.07 32.31
CA LEU A 302 17.23 -31.65 33.66
C LEU A 302 18.62 -31.50 34.31
N ASP A 303 19.69 -31.67 33.53
CA ASP A 303 21.07 -31.48 34.00
C ASP A 303 21.35 -29.99 34.31
N ILE A 304 20.82 -29.05 33.52
CA ILE A 304 20.96 -27.60 33.79
C ILE A 304 20.25 -27.21 35.08
N VAL A 305 19.00 -27.64 35.27
CA VAL A 305 18.21 -27.25 36.46
C VAL A 305 18.63 -28.00 37.73
N GLY A 306 19.55 -28.96 37.63
CA GLY A 306 20.04 -29.74 38.77
C GLY A 306 19.02 -30.77 39.29
N ALA A 307 18.17 -31.30 38.41
CA ALA A 307 17.24 -32.35 38.80
C ALA A 307 17.98 -33.64 39.20
N ASP A 308 17.49 -34.33 40.23
CA ASP A 308 18.08 -35.58 40.72
C ASP A 308 18.09 -36.64 39.59
N PRO A 309 19.27 -37.14 39.19
CA PRO A 309 19.39 -38.16 38.15
C PRO A 309 18.66 -39.48 38.46
N ASP A 310 18.44 -39.79 39.73
CA ASP A 310 17.81 -41.03 40.18
C ASP A 310 16.27 -40.94 40.17
N VAL A 311 15.72 -39.72 40.04
CA VAL A 311 14.28 -39.50 39.97
C VAL A 311 13.80 -39.65 38.53
N ASP A 312 13.03 -40.72 38.26
CA ASP A 312 12.32 -40.90 36.99
C ASP A 312 10.80 -41.04 37.21
N PRO A 313 10.04 -39.93 37.09
CA PRO A 313 8.60 -39.92 37.27
C PRO A 313 7.86 -40.79 36.25
N GLU A 314 6.72 -41.34 36.66
CA GLU A 314 5.86 -42.12 35.77
C GLU A 314 5.33 -41.26 34.61
N PRO A 315 5.32 -41.76 33.37
CA PRO A 315 4.74 -41.04 32.24
C PRO A 315 3.20 -40.99 32.34
N LEU A 316 2.64 -39.79 32.46
CA LEU A 316 1.21 -39.54 32.64
C LEU A 316 0.51 -39.13 31.35
N SER A 317 -0.72 -39.61 31.16
CA SER A 317 -1.50 -39.35 29.95
C SER A 317 -2.05 -37.93 29.88
N PHE A 318 -2.02 -37.35 28.68
CA PHE A 318 -2.69 -36.10 28.36
C PHE A 318 -3.13 -36.04 26.88
N LEU A 319 -3.96 -35.04 26.57
CA LEU A 319 -4.44 -34.77 25.23
C LEU A 319 -3.56 -33.72 24.56
N SER A 320 -2.93 -34.10 23.46
CA SER A 320 -1.99 -33.31 22.66
C SER A 320 -2.58 -33.01 21.28
N LEU A 321 -1.99 -32.06 20.57
CA LEU A 321 -2.32 -31.79 19.17
C LEU A 321 -1.83 -32.93 18.27
N GLY A 322 -2.52 -33.14 17.16
CA GLY A 322 -2.21 -34.21 16.20
C GLY A 322 -3.45 -34.90 15.63
N GLU A 323 -3.21 -35.82 14.70
CA GLU A 323 -4.25 -36.60 14.02
C GLU A 323 -4.30 -38.04 14.52
N GLY A 324 -5.52 -38.54 14.73
CA GLY A 324 -5.77 -39.92 15.16
C GLY A 324 -5.04 -40.27 16.47
N MET A 325 -4.28 -41.36 16.45
CA MET A 325 -3.55 -41.85 17.63
C MET A 325 -2.52 -40.87 18.18
N LYS A 326 -2.07 -39.90 17.38
CA LYS A 326 -1.08 -38.89 17.82
C LYS A 326 -1.63 -37.88 18.83
N GLN A 327 -2.95 -37.82 19.00
CA GLN A 327 -3.59 -36.98 20.02
C GLN A 327 -3.37 -37.48 21.44
N HIS A 328 -3.14 -38.78 21.61
CA HIS A 328 -2.73 -39.31 22.91
C HIS A 328 -1.23 -39.17 23.05
N ASN A 329 -0.79 -38.48 24.10
CA ASN A 329 0.62 -38.31 24.42
C ASN A 329 0.82 -38.56 25.92
N LEU A 330 2.05 -38.93 26.29
CA LEU A 330 2.46 -39.11 27.67
C LEU A 330 3.48 -38.04 28.04
N GLY A 331 3.43 -37.54 29.27
CA GLY A 331 4.38 -36.57 29.77
C GLY A 331 4.88 -36.93 31.16
N LYS A 332 6.14 -36.59 31.45
CA LYS A 332 6.73 -36.66 32.79
C LYS A 332 6.84 -35.26 33.37
N VAL A 333 6.62 -35.11 34.66
CA VAL A 333 6.68 -33.82 35.36
C VAL A 333 7.77 -33.88 36.41
N TYR A 334 8.69 -32.94 36.34
CA TYR A 334 9.75 -32.73 37.32
C TYR A 334 9.55 -31.34 37.93
N SER A 335 9.88 -31.18 39.20
CA SER A 335 9.83 -29.89 39.89
C SER A 335 11.03 -29.76 40.83
N GLY A 336 11.35 -28.53 41.21
CA GLY A 336 12.46 -28.26 42.12
C GLY A 336 12.72 -26.77 42.26
N LEU A 337 13.89 -26.46 42.82
CA LEU A 337 14.41 -25.11 42.93
C LEU A 337 15.65 -25.01 42.05
N PHE A 338 15.69 -24.01 41.18
CA PHE A 338 16.82 -23.75 40.31
C PHE A 338 17.68 -22.65 40.94
N GLU A 339 18.94 -22.97 41.22
CA GLU A 339 19.90 -22.04 41.81
C GLU A 339 20.83 -21.49 40.73
N ALA A 340 20.82 -20.16 40.55
CA ALA A 340 21.70 -19.49 39.59
C ALA A 340 22.14 -18.13 40.13
N ALA A 341 23.46 -17.91 40.23
CA ALA A 341 24.06 -16.65 40.69
C ALA A 341 23.46 -16.09 42.01
N GLY A 342 23.11 -16.97 42.96
CA GLY A 342 22.53 -16.60 44.25
C GLY A 342 21.00 -16.41 44.25
N HIS A 343 20.35 -16.52 43.09
CA HIS A 343 18.90 -16.58 42.95
C HIS A 343 18.40 -18.02 43.09
N VAL A 344 17.23 -18.19 43.70
CA VAL A 344 16.60 -19.52 43.90
C VAL A 344 15.16 -19.46 43.44
N VAL A 345 14.91 -19.94 42.22
CA VAL A 345 13.60 -19.81 41.56
C VAL A 345 12.95 -21.19 41.41
N PRO A 346 11.67 -21.37 41.77
CA PRO A 346 11.00 -22.64 41.55
C PRO A 346 10.83 -22.93 40.06
N TYR A 347 10.99 -24.20 39.69
CA TYR A 347 10.79 -24.66 38.31
C TYR A 347 9.85 -25.85 38.24
N ILE A 348 9.23 -26.01 37.06
CA ILE A 348 8.58 -27.23 36.61
C ILE A 348 9.08 -27.54 35.21
N VAL A 349 9.52 -28.78 34.98
CA VAL A 349 9.86 -29.31 33.66
C VAL A 349 8.82 -30.35 33.26
N VAL A 350 8.13 -30.11 32.15
CA VAL A 350 7.24 -31.07 31.50
C VAL A 350 7.94 -31.68 30.30
N VAL A 351 8.22 -32.98 30.34
CA VAL A 351 8.85 -33.71 29.24
C VAL A 351 7.80 -34.50 28.48
N LYS A 352 7.57 -34.18 27.20
CA LYS A 352 6.68 -34.98 26.35
C LYS A 352 7.41 -36.24 25.88
N CYS A 353 6.90 -37.40 26.23
CA CYS A 353 7.55 -38.68 25.97
C CYS A 353 6.93 -39.46 24.80
N GLY A 354 5.71 -39.13 24.37
CA GLY A 354 4.99 -39.93 23.38
C GLY A 354 4.44 -41.22 23.98
N THR A 355 3.59 -41.91 23.22
CA THR A 355 3.15 -43.26 23.60
C THR A 355 4.26 -44.28 23.33
N PRO A 356 4.29 -45.44 24.03
CA PRO A 356 5.29 -46.49 23.79
C PRO A 356 5.29 -47.06 22.36
N ARG A 357 4.25 -46.76 21.56
CA ARG A 357 4.14 -47.16 20.16
C ARG A 357 4.87 -46.22 19.21
N GLU A 358 5.13 -44.98 19.63
CA GLU A 358 5.88 -44.02 18.82
C GLU A 358 7.36 -44.42 18.80
N ARG A 359 7.96 -44.51 17.60
CA ARG A 359 9.40 -44.80 17.44
C ARG A 359 10.17 -43.62 16.87
N THR A 360 9.52 -42.80 16.05
CA THR A 360 10.12 -41.64 15.40
C THR A 360 9.56 -40.37 16.01
N ARG A 361 10.46 -39.44 16.36
CA ARG A 361 10.13 -38.15 16.99
C ARG A 361 9.09 -38.28 18.12
N GLN A 362 9.40 -39.14 19.08
CA GLN A 362 8.50 -39.50 20.18
C GLN A 362 8.02 -38.26 20.94
N GLY A 363 6.70 -38.11 21.08
CA GLY A 363 6.09 -37.05 21.90
C GLY A 363 6.12 -35.65 21.28
N ASN A 364 6.84 -35.45 20.17
CA ASN A 364 6.97 -34.16 19.51
C ASN A 364 5.67 -33.75 18.79
N ARG A 365 5.15 -32.56 19.08
CA ARG A 365 3.95 -31.98 18.44
C ARG A 365 4.06 -30.47 18.13
N GLY A 366 5.22 -29.88 18.33
CA GLY A 366 5.53 -28.48 18.03
C GLY A 366 5.28 -27.54 19.20
N LYS A 367 5.84 -26.33 19.09
CA LYS A 367 5.73 -25.25 20.09
C LYS A 367 4.28 -24.89 20.43
N ARG A 368 3.38 -24.88 19.44
CA ARG A 368 1.94 -24.65 19.66
C ARG A 368 1.32 -25.64 20.65
N ASP A 369 1.66 -26.92 20.55
CA ASP A 369 1.19 -27.95 21.48
C ASP A 369 1.74 -27.71 22.89
N SER A 370 3.03 -27.34 23.01
CA SER A 370 3.61 -26.97 24.30
C SER A 370 2.85 -25.81 24.96
N GLN A 371 2.54 -24.76 24.20
CA GLN A 371 1.74 -23.63 24.69
C GLN A 371 0.32 -24.06 25.09
N ILE A 372 -0.29 -24.98 24.33
CA ILE A 372 -1.63 -25.52 24.64
C ILE A 372 -1.66 -26.31 25.95
N ILE A 373 -0.61 -27.07 26.31
CA ILE A 373 -0.54 -27.75 27.62
C ILE A 373 -0.72 -26.74 28.75
N LEU A 374 0.02 -25.63 28.69
CA LEU A 374 -0.05 -24.55 29.68
C LEU A 374 -1.42 -23.84 29.66
N MET A 375 -1.90 -23.46 28.48
CA MET A 375 -3.17 -22.75 28.33
C MET A 375 -4.36 -23.60 28.81
N ARG A 376 -4.39 -24.90 28.49
CA ARG A 376 -5.41 -25.84 28.96
C ARG A 376 -5.38 -26.02 30.47
N PHE A 377 -4.18 -26.19 31.03
CA PHE A 377 -4.02 -26.30 32.48
C PHE A 377 -4.63 -25.09 33.19
N PHE A 378 -4.26 -23.86 32.81
CA PHE A 378 -4.81 -22.65 33.44
C PHE A 378 -6.29 -22.40 33.13
N ASN A 379 -6.78 -22.81 31.96
CA ASN A 379 -8.21 -22.80 31.65
C ASN A 379 -8.98 -23.69 32.64
N LYS A 380 -8.50 -24.92 32.87
CA LYS A 380 -9.15 -25.85 33.79
C LYS A 380 -9.05 -25.41 35.24
N VAL A 381 -7.92 -24.82 35.64
CA VAL A 381 -7.77 -24.18 36.97
C VAL A 381 -8.80 -23.06 37.13
N HIS A 382 -8.96 -22.22 36.11
CA HIS A 382 -9.86 -21.07 36.16
C HIS A 382 -11.34 -21.48 36.26
N PHE A 383 -11.76 -22.46 35.46
CA PHE A 383 -13.15 -22.92 35.40
C PHE A 383 -13.45 -24.11 36.34
N ASN A 384 -12.48 -24.56 37.13
CA ASN A 384 -12.57 -25.74 38.00
C ASN A 384 -13.06 -27.00 37.25
N LEU A 385 -12.45 -27.27 36.08
CA LEU A 385 -12.83 -28.36 35.19
C LEU A 385 -12.03 -29.65 35.47
N PRO A 386 -12.55 -30.82 35.06
CA PRO A 386 -11.82 -32.09 35.16
C PRO A 386 -10.47 -32.06 34.42
N MET A 387 -9.42 -32.44 35.13
CA MET A 387 -8.04 -32.48 34.65
C MET A 387 -7.63 -33.90 34.23
N SER A 388 -6.76 -34.00 33.23
CA SER A 388 -6.07 -35.23 32.86
C SER A 388 -5.00 -35.61 33.89
N PRO A 389 -4.50 -36.85 33.90
CA PRO A 389 -3.44 -37.26 34.83
C PRO A 389 -2.24 -36.32 34.85
N LEU A 390 -1.73 -35.90 33.68
CA LEU A 390 -0.61 -34.94 33.61
C LEU A 390 -0.97 -33.58 34.23
N GLU A 391 -2.15 -33.05 33.93
CA GLU A 391 -2.59 -31.74 34.45
C GLU A 391 -2.81 -31.79 35.98
N LEU A 392 -3.28 -32.91 36.52
CA LEU A 392 -3.38 -33.13 37.97
C LEU A 392 -2.01 -33.16 38.64
N GLU A 393 -1.03 -33.78 37.99
CA GLU A 393 0.34 -33.80 38.49
C GLU A 393 0.96 -32.40 38.47
N ILE A 394 0.79 -31.65 37.37
CA ILE A 394 1.21 -30.23 37.30
C ILE A 394 0.53 -29.42 38.43
N TYR A 395 -0.77 -29.65 38.67
CA TYR A 395 -1.49 -29.00 39.77
C TYR A 395 -0.89 -29.34 41.14
N HIS A 396 -0.59 -30.62 41.38
CA HIS A 396 0.04 -31.11 42.61
C HIS A 396 1.41 -30.46 42.83
N GLN A 397 2.26 -30.43 41.80
CA GLN A 397 3.59 -29.87 41.86
C GLN A 397 3.56 -28.35 42.15
N ILE A 398 2.69 -27.60 41.49
CA ILE A 398 2.56 -26.14 41.74
C ILE A 398 1.99 -25.87 43.14
N LYS A 399 0.91 -26.56 43.52
CA LYS A 399 0.17 -26.23 44.75
C LYS A 399 0.79 -26.81 46.02
N ASN A 400 1.20 -28.07 45.99
CA ASN A 400 1.57 -28.82 47.19
C ASN A 400 3.09 -28.89 47.38
N VAL A 401 3.86 -28.93 46.30
CA VAL A 401 5.34 -28.98 46.37
C VAL A 401 5.92 -27.58 46.40
N ILE A 402 5.59 -26.75 45.40
CA ILE A 402 6.05 -25.35 45.36
C ILE A 402 5.29 -24.46 46.36
N GLY A 403 4.04 -24.82 46.68
CA GLY A 403 3.26 -24.13 47.72
C GLY A 403 2.50 -22.89 47.23
N VAL A 404 2.38 -22.69 45.92
CA VAL A 404 1.66 -21.53 45.34
C VAL A 404 0.36 -22.01 44.71
N ASN A 405 -0.77 -21.38 45.03
CA ASN A 405 -2.01 -21.71 44.32
C ASN A 405 -1.88 -21.32 42.83
N PRO A 406 -2.08 -22.24 41.87
CA PRO A 406 -2.04 -21.90 40.44
C PRO A 406 -2.95 -20.72 40.08
N ALA A 407 -4.05 -20.52 40.81
CA ALA A 407 -4.95 -19.40 40.60
C ALA A 407 -4.35 -18.01 40.92
N PHE A 408 -3.16 -17.90 41.53
CA PHE A 408 -2.51 -16.62 41.80
C PHE A 408 -1.65 -16.11 40.65
N TYR A 409 -1.27 -16.95 39.69
CA TYR A 409 -0.55 -16.48 38.50
C TYR A 409 -1.48 -15.59 37.66
N GLU A 410 -0.96 -14.41 37.30
CA GLU A 410 -1.69 -13.38 36.55
C GLU A 410 -1.16 -13.24 35.12
N PHE A 411 0.13 -13.45 34.92
CA PHE A 411 0.82 -13.26 33.64
C PHE A 411 1.63 -14.49 33.23
N ILE A 412 1.73 -14.70 31.92
CA ILE A 412 2.61 -15.70 31.30
C ILE A 412 3.54 -14.96 30.35
N MET A 413 4.82 -15.00 30.65
CA MET A 413 5.89 -14.57 29.75
C MET A 413 6.33 -15.75 28.89
N MET A 414 6.22 -15.62 27.58
CA MET A 414 6.69 -16.61 26.61
C MET A 414 8.11 -16.24 26.18
N VAL A 415 9.02 -17.20 26.30
CA VAL A 415 10.43 -17.02 25.96
C VAL A 415 10.90 -18.22 25.17
N ASP A 416 11.58 -17.98 24.04
CA ASP A 416 12.20 -19.08 23.28
C ASP A 416 13.45 -19.59 24.01
N ALA A 417 13.76 -20.88 23.85
CA ALA A 417 14.84 -21.56 24.57
C ALA A 417 16.27 -21.09 24.24
N ASP A 418 16.42 -20.14 23.32
CA ASP A 418 17.67 -19.51 22.88
C ASP A 418 17.63 -17.97 23.04
N THR A 419 16.87 -17.49 24.03
CA THR A 419 16.68 -16.06 24.29
C THR A 419 17.20 -15.64 25.66
N TYR A 420 18.17 -14.73 25.66
CA TYR A 420 18.65 -14.07 26.87
C TYR A 420 17.76 -12.86 27.22
N VAL A 421 17.18 -12.84 28.41
CA VAL A 421 16.31 -11.73 28.87
C VAL A 421 17.11 -10.78 29.76
N PHE A 422 17.00 -9.47 29.52
CA PHE A 422 17.71 -8.48 30.34
C PHE A 422 17.10 -8.35 31.75
N PRO A 423 17.90 -8.04 32.79
CA PRO A 423 17.47 -8.09 34.19
C PRO A 423 16.20 -7.31 34.53
N ASP A 424 16.04 -6.09 34.00
CA ASP A 424 14.89 -5.22 34.30
C ASP A 424 13.65 -5.51 33.45
N SER A 425 13.77 -6.36 32.43
CA SER A 425 12.75 -6.46 31.39
C SER A 425 11.42 -7.00 31.91
N LEU A 426 11.46 -7.89 32.90
CA LEU A 426 10.25 -8.44 33.53
C LEU A 426 9.44 -7.35 34.25
N ASN A 427 10.08 -6.56 35.12
CA ASN A 427 9.44 -5.43 35.81
C ASN A 427 8.83 -4.44 34.81
N ARG A 428 9.55 -4.11 33.74
CA ARG A 428 9.06 -3.17 32.71
C ARG A 428 7.83 -3.69 31.96
N MET A 429 7.78 -4.99 31.67
CA MET A 429 6.60 -5.62 31.08
C MET A 429 5.41 -5.62 32.04
N VAL A 430 5.64 -5.99 33.31
CA VAL A 430 4.59 -5.99 34.34
C VAL A 430 4.05 -4.59 34.58
N SER A 431 4.90 -3.58 34.68
CA SER A 431 4.49 -2.18 34.82
C SER A 431 3.59 -1.74 33.67
N CYS A 432 3.93 -2.11 32.43
CA CYS A 432 3.07 -1.82 31.27
C CYS A 432 1.69 -2.51 31.38
N MET A 433 1.63 -3.75 31.86
CA MET A 433 0.38 -4.46 32.09
C MET A 433 -0.44 -3.81 33.22
N LEU A 434 0.19 -3.41 34.31
CA LEU A 434 -0.53 -2.85 35.46
C LEU A 434 -1.07 -1.44 35.17
N HIS A 435 -0.35 -0.64 34.38
CA HIS A 435 -0.76 0.71 34.01
C HIS A 435 -1.98 0.78 33.06
N ASP A 436 -2.26 -0.28 32.29
CA ASP A 436 -3.44 -0.36 31.42
C ASP A 436 -4.17 -1.69 31.63
N SER A 437 -5.29 -1.67 32.35
CA SER A 437 -6.10 -2.86 32.63
C SER A 437 -6.70 -3.51 31.38
N LYS A 438 -6.81 -2.77 30.26
CA LYS A 438 -7.24 -3.30 28.96
C LYS A 438 -6.12 -3.97 28.19
N LEU A 439 -4.88 -3.90 28.64
CA LEU A 439 -3.76 -4.52 27.97
C LEU A 439 -3.76 -6.03 28.26
N MET A 440 -3.98 -6.83 27.22
CA MET A 440 -4.05 -8.30 27.31
C MET A 440 -2.75 -8.98 26.89
N GLY A 441 -1.88 -8.28 26.14
CA GLY A 441 -0.60 -8.79 25.69
C GLY A 441 0.35 -7.67 25.31
N LEU A 442 1.66 -7.91 25.48
CA LEU A 442 2.70 -7.03 24.97
C LEU A 442 3.97 -7.79 24.58
N CYS A 443 4.81 -7.16 23.78
CA CYS A 443 6.15 -7.64 23.49
C CYS A 443 7.20 -6.57 23.77
N GLY A 444 8.41 -7.04 24.06
CA GLY A 444 9.60 -6.22 24.22
C GLY A 444 10.36 -6.05 22.92
N GLU A 445 11.48 -5.34 22.97
CA GLU A 445 12.46 -5.30 21.91
C GLU A 445 13.29 -6.59 21.88
N THR A 446 13.33 -7.24 20.72
CA THR A 446 14.24 -8.35 20.46
C THR A 446 15.46 -7.87 19.69
N GLN A 447 16.62 -7.94 20.33
CA GLN A 447 17.93 -7.67 19.75
C GLN A 447 18.59 -8.98 19.30
N LEU A 448 19.61 -8.86 18.45
CA LEU A 448 20.43 -10.01 18.08
C LEU A 448 21.60 -10.14 19.07
N ALA A 449 21.97 -11.38 19.38
CA ALA A 449 23.17 -11.71 20.15
C ALA A 449 24.41 -11.94 19.27
N ASN A 450 24.18 -12.33 18.01
CA ASN A 450 25.19 -12.71 17.03
C ASN A 450 25.26 -11.71 15.85
N GLU A 451 25.01 -10.42 16.11
CA GLU A 451 24.90 -9.38 15.10
C GLU A 451 26.16 -9.15 14.24
N LYS A 452 27.32 -9.64 14.70
CA LYS A 452 28.63 -9.44 14.06
C LYS A 452 29.20 -10.72 13.43
N ASP A 453 28.54 -11.85 13.57
CA ASP A 453 29.10 -13.15 13.19
C ASP A 453 29.23 -13.31 11.67
N THR A 454 28.21 -12.89 10.91
CA THR A 454 28.22 -12.95 9.44
C THR A 454 27.55 -11.74 8.82
N TRP A 455 27.81 -11.48 7.53
CA TRP A 455 27.09 -10.41 6.82
C TRP A 455 25.57 -10.63 6.82
N ILE A 456 25.12 -11.88 6.97
CA ILE A 456 23.72 -12.28 7.04
C ILE A 456 23.11 -11.86 8.38
N THR A 457 23.83 -12.02 9.49
CA THR A 457 23.34 -11.54 10.80
C THR A 457 23.39 -10.01 10.89
N MET A 458 24.41 -9.38 10.30
CA MET A 458 24.52 -7.92 10.24
C MET A 458 23.32 -7.26 9.54
N ILE A 459 22.85 -7.81 8.42
CA ILE A 459 21.71 -7.23 7.69
C ILE A 459 20.40 -7.37 8.49
N GLN A 460 20.28 -8.43 9.29
CA GLN A 460 19.10 -8.71 10.10
C GLN A 460 18.96 -7.73 11.27
N VAL A 461 20.04 -7.10 11.74
CA VAL A 461 19.97 -6.05 12.78
C VAL A 461 18.98 -4.95 12.38
N TYR A 462 19.11 -4.45 11.15
CA TYR A 462 18.21 -3.41 10.62
C TYR A 462 16.78 -3.93 10.48
N GLU A 463 16.60 -5.17 10.04
CA GLU A 463 15.28 -5.78 9.89
C GLU A 463 14.56 -5.90 11.24
N TYR A 464 15.24 -6.41 12.27
CA TYR A 464 14.71 -6.52 13.62
C TYR A 464 14.41 -5.14 14.21
N TYR A 465 15.33 -4.18 14.04
CA TYR A 465 15.15 -2.81 14.51
C TYR A 465 13.93 -2.15 13.87
N ILE A 466 13.81 -2.18 12.54
CA ILE A 466 12.65 -1.61 11.82
C ILE A 466 11.36 -2.33 12.21
N SER A 467 11.39 -3.66 12.35
CA SER A 467 10.21 -4.44 12.74
C SER A 467 9.67 -4.03 14.12
N HIS A 468 10.53 -3.75 15.09
CA HIS A 468 10.14 -3.34 16.44
C HIS A 468 9.87 -1.83 16.54
N HIS A 469 10.85 -1.00 16.20
CA HIS A 469 10.80 0.44 16.43
C HIS A 469 10.00 1.22 15.39
N LEU A 470 9.76 0.68 14.19
CA LEU A 470 8.90 1.34 13.20
C LEU A 470 7.51 0.70 13.16
N SER A 471 7.44 -0.60 12.86
CA SER A 471 6.15 -1.26 12.65
C SER A 471 5.38 -1.48 13.96
N LYS A 472 5.97 -2.17 14.94
CA LYS A 472 5.27 -2.46 16.21
C LYS A 472 5.05 -1.21 17.05
N ALA A 473 6.00 -0.28 17.08
CA ALA A 473 5.80 1.02 17.74
C ALA A 473 4.60 1.77 17.16
N PHE A 474 4.46 1.81 15.83
CA PHE A 474 3.31 2.42 15.18
C PHE A 474 2.00 1.67 15.49
N GLU A 475 1.97 0.34 15.36
CA GLU A 475 0.78 -0.46 15.71
C GLU A 475 0.39 -0.28 17.19
N SER A 476 1.38 -0.13 18.06
CA SER A 476 1.18 0.09 19.49
C SER A 476 0.54 1.44 19.81
N LEU A 477 0.63 2.45 18.94
CA LEU A 477 -0.11 3.71 19.12
C LEU A 477 -1.62 3.52 19.02
N PHE A 478 -2.05 2.54 18.23
CA PHE A 478 -3.46 2.17 18.08
C PHE A 478 -3.91 1.10 19.09
N GLY A 479 -2.99 0.56 19.88
CA GLY A 479 -3.28 -0.50 20.84
C GLY A 479 -3.54 -1.87 20.20
N SER A 480 -3.09 -2.07 18.95
CA SER A 480 -3.42 -3.26 18.16
C SER A 480 -2.18 -3.82 17.46
N VAL A 481 -1.13 -4.10 18.26
CA VAL A 481 0.03 -4.86 17.76
C VAL A 481 -0.44 -6.22 17.25
N THR A 482 -0.23 -6.45 15.95
CA THR A 482 -0.80 -7.58 15.21
C THR A 482 -0.03 -8.88 15.39
N CYS A 483 1.18 -8.80 15.95
CA CYS A 483 2.06 -9.94 16.16
C CYS A 483 2.95 -9.71 17.38
N LEU A 484 2.71 -10.45 18.46
CA LEU A 484 3.65 -10.56 19.58
C LEU A 484 4.62 -11.71 19.29
N PRO A 485 5.94 -11.46 19.17
CA PRO A 485 6.93 -12.51 18.92
C PRO A 485 7.00 -13.50 20.07
N GLY A 486 7.02 -14.81 19.81
CA GLY A 486 7.08 -15.82 20.86
C GLY A 486 8.41 -15.90 21.61
N CYS A 487 9.47 -15.34 21.05
CA CYS A 487 10.77 -15.28 21.73
C CYS A 487 10.75 -14.37 22.96
N PHE A 488 9.91 -13.33 22.98
CA PHE A 488 9.83 -12.40 24.11
C PHE A 488 8.53 -11.60 24.14
N CYS A 489 7.49 -12.20 24.71
CA CYS A 489 6.22 -11.53 24.93
C CYS A 489 5.56 -11.95 26.25
N MET A 490 4.61 -11.15 26.71
CA MET A 490 3.84 -11.42 27.92
C MET A 490 2.35 -11.33 27.62
N TYR A 491 1.60 -12.29 28.14
CA TYR A 491 0.15 -12.36 28.04
C TYR A 491 -0.49 -12.33 29.43
N ARG A 492 -1.63 -11.65 29.51
CA ARG A 492 -2.49 -11.66 30.69
C ARG A 492 -3.40 -12.89 30.67
N ILE A 493 -3.43 -13.64 31.76
CA ILE A 493 -4.29 -14.82 31.90
C ILE A 493 -5.76 -14.40 31.98
N ARG A 494 -6.04 -13.37 32.77
CA ARG A 494 -7.40 -12.88 33.09
C ARG A 494 -7.44 -11.38 33.33
N ALA A 495 -8.57 -10.74 33.00
CA ALA A 495 -8.78 -9.33 33.27
C ALA A 495 -8.79 -9.05 34.78
N PRO A 496 -8.14 -7.97 35.25
CA PRO A 496 -7.94 -7.72 36.68
C PRO A 496 -9.24 -7.37 37.42
N GLU A 497 -10.15 -6.64 36.78
CA GLU A 497 -11.38 -6.14 37.41
C GLU A 497 -12.50 -7.19 37.45
N SER A 498 -12.68 -7.93 36.36
CA SER A 498 -13.80 -8.86 36.19
C SER A 498 -13.43 -10.32 36.39
N ASN A 499 -12.14 -10.62 36.57
CA ASN A 499 -11.59 -11.98 36.51
C ASN A 499 -11.96 -12.71 35.19
N TYR A 500 -12.32 -11.97 34.14
CA TYR A 500 -12.71 -12.53 32.85
C TYR A 500 -11.49 -13.19 32.16
N PRO A 501 -11.59 -14.45 31.71
CA PRO A 501 -10.44 -15.15 31.13
C PRO A 501 -10.10 -14.59 29.76
N LEU A 502 -8.82 -14.25 29.56
CA LEU A 502 -8.30 -13.70 28.31
C LEU A 502 -7.58 -14.80 27.53
N LEU A 503 -6.29 -15.01 27.80
CA LEU A 503 -5.48 -16.05 27.16
C LEU A 503 -6.10 -17.45 27.32
N VAL A 504 -6.71 -17.71 28.47
CA VAL A 504 -7.21 -19.04 28.85
C VAL A 504 -8.72 -19.19 28.68
N SER A 505 -9.35 -18.35 27.85
CA SER A 505 -10.78 -18.48 27.58
C SER A 505 -11.10 -19.77 26.80
N ASN A 506 -12.32 -20.30 26.95
CA ASN A 506 -12.72 -21.55 26.26
C ASN A 506 -12.60 -21.42 24.74
N ASN A 507 -12.96 -20.27 24.18
CA ASN A 507 -12.87 -20.02 22.75
C ASN A 507 -11.41 -19.97 22.27
N MET A 508 -10.54 -19.31 23.04
CA MET A 508 -9.10 -19.26 22.75
C MET A 508 -8.48 -20.66 22.73
N VAL A 509 -8.71 -21.45 23.79
CA VAL A 509 -8.16 -22.80 23.90
C VAL A 509 -8.71 -23.70 22.79
N LYS A 510 -10.00 -23.59 22.47
CA LYS A 510 -10.64 -24.39 21.40
C LYS A 510 -10.04 -24.08 20.02
N ASP A 511 -10.00 -22.82 19.62
CA ASP A 511 -9.55 -22.42 18.28
C ASP A 511 -8.03 -22.63 18.13
N TYR A 512 -7.25 -22.34 19.18
CA TYR A 512 -5.80 -22.55 19.16
C TYR A 512 -5.43 -24.04 19.16
N SER A 513 -6.32 -24.92 19.65
CA SER A 513 -6.19 -26.38 19.60
C SER A 513 -6.71 -27.02 18.30
N GLU A 514 -7.06 -26.25 17.27
CA GLU A 514 -7.55 -26.80 16.01
C GLU A 514 -6.50 -27.74 15.36
N ASN A 515 -6.97 -28.96 15.06
CA ASN A 515 -6.18 -30.04 14.47
C ASN A 515 -6.54 -30.28 13.00
N ASN A 516 -7.73 -29.88 12.57
CA ASN A 516 -8.18 -30.10 11.21
C ASN A 516 -7.59 -29.06 10.24
N VAL A 517 -6.67 -29.52 9.39
CA VAL A 517 -5.98 -28.70 8.39
C VAL A 517 -6.43 -29.08 6.98
N ASP A 518 -7.66 -28.71 6.65
CA ASP A 518 -8.32 -28.98 5.36
C ASP A 518 -7.91 -28.03 4.22
N THR A 519 -7.36 -26.86 4.55
CA THR A 519 -7.04 -25.81 3.57
C THR A 519 -5.59 -25.33 3.68
N LEU A 520 -5.05 -24.82 2.56
CA LEU A 520 -3.74 -24.16 2.57
C LEU A 520 -3.72 -22.97 3.55
N HIS A 521 -4.84 -22.26 3.68
CA HIS A 521 -4.97 -21.16 4.63
C HIS A 521 -4.76 -21.64 6.08
N LYS A 522 -5.51 -22.65 6.53
CA LYS A 522 -5.33 -23.24 7.87
C LYS A 522 -3.93 -23.82 8.06
N LYS A 523 -3.33 -24.41 7.03
CA LYS A 523 -1.96 -24.94 7.11
C LYS A 523 -0.94 -23.85 7.45
N ASN A 524 -1.05 -22.69 6.82
CA ASN A 524 -0.14 -21.57 7.08
C ASN A 524 -0.43 -20.92 8.45
N LEU A 525 -1.68 -20.84 8.88
CA LEU A 525 -2.03 -20.32 10.22
C LEU A 525 -1.52 -21.24 11.35
N LEU A 526 -1.82 -22.54 11.26
CA LEU A 526 -1.68 -23.48 12.38
C LEU A 526 -0.28 -24.11 12.48
N HIS A 527 0.55 -24.05 11.43
CA HIS A 527 1.84 -24.74 11.40
C HIS A 527 3.07 -23.86 11.13
N LEU A 528 2.90 -22.59 10.73
CA LEU A 528 4.04 -21.75 10.30
C LEU A 528 4.31 -20.52 11.16
N GLY A 529 3.36 -20.06 11.98
CA GLY A 529 3.56 -18.93 12.88
C GLY A 529 2.52 -18.88 13.98
N GLU A 530 2.64 -19.83 14.89
CA GLU A 530 1.76 -20.04 16.03
C GLU A 530 1.66 -18.80 16.94
N ASP A 531 2.75 -18.07 17.16
CA ASP A 531 2.76 -16.86 18.00
C ASP A 531 1.90 -15.73 17.38
N ARG A 532 1.99 -15.56 16.05
CA ARG A 532 1.15 -14.60 15.32
C ARG A 532 -0.30 -15.06 15.29
N TYR A 533 -0.54 -16.35 15.12
CA TYR A 533 -1.88 -16.90 15.16
C TYR A 533 -2.53 -16.73 16.54
N LEU A 534 -1.77 -16.94 17.62
CA LEU A 534 -2.22 -16.67 18.99
C LEU A 534 -2.59 -15.20 19.17
N THR A 535 -1.74 -14.28 18.69
CA THR A 535 -2.04 -12.83 18.72
C THR A 535 -3.32 -12.49 17.94
N THR A 536 -3.49 -13.09 16.75
CA THR A 536 -4.67 -12.89 15.90
C THR A 536 -5.94 -13.41 16.57
N LEU A 537 -5.89 -14.58 17.21
CA LEU A 537 -7.01 -15.13 17.98
C LEU A 537 -7.36 -14.25 19.18
N MET A 538 -6.36 -13.71 19.90
CA MET A 538 -6.60 -12.79 21.01
C MET A 538 -7.33 -11.53 20.54
N LEU A 539 -6.90 -10.91 19.43
CA LEU A 539 -7.57 -9.75 18.84
C LEU A 539 -9.00 -10.11 18.36
N LYS A 540 -9.19 -11.31 17.81
CA LYS A 540 -10.49 -11.81 17.34
C LYS A 540 -11.50 -12.02 18.48
N HIS A 541 -11.08 -12.67 19.56
CA HIS A 541 -11.97 -13.04 20.67
C HIS A 541 -12.15 -11.91 21.69
N HIS A 542 -11.17 -10.99 21.79
CA HIS A 542 -11.14 -9.92 22.78
C HIS A 542 -10.95 -8.53 22.14
N PRO A 543 -11.82 -8.10 21.20
CA PRO A 543 -11.61 -6.88 20.38
C PRO A 543 -11.67 -5.56 21.16
N TYR A 544 -12.03 -5.60 22.45
CA TYR A 544 -12.07 -4.42 23.34
C TYR A 544 -10.81 -4.27 24.20
N TYR A 545 -9.89 -5.22 24.11
CA TYR A 545 -8.60 -5.22 24.78
C TYR A 545 -7.49 -4.85 23.80
N LYS A 546 -6.33 -4.48 24.35
CA LYS A 546 -5.21 -3.92 23.60
C LYS A 546 -3.98 -4.83 23.62
N MET A 547 -3.22 -4.75 22.54
CA MET A 547 -1.87 -5.28 22.41
C MET A 547 -0.86 -4.15 22.25
N LYS A 548 0.29 -4.24 22.94
CA LYS A 548 1.28 -3.15 22.98
C LYS A 548 2.69 -3.62 22.66
N PHE A 549 3.53 -2.71 22.19
CA PHE A 549 4.97 -2.87 22.15
C PHE A 549 5.61 -1.93 23.18
N THR A 550 6.60 -2.44 23.91
CA THR A 550 7.42 -1.63 24.82
C THR A 550 8.88 -1.79 24.46
N SER A 551 9.55 -0.69 24.12
CA SER A 551 10.99 -0.66 23.83
C SER A 551 11.85 -0.80 25.09
N ASP A 552 11.27 -0.52 26.26
CA ASP A 552 12.02 -0.50 27.52
C ASP A 552 12.37 -1.92 28.00
N ALA A 553 11.55 -2.93 27.66
CA ALA A 553 11.84 -4.32 27.96
C ALA A 553 12.61 -4.94 26.78
N GLN A 554 13.78 -5.51 27.04
CA GLN A 554 14.70 -5.99 26.02
C GLN A 554 15.06 -7.48 26.22
N CYS A 555 15.33 -8.17 25.12
CA CYS A 555 15.95 -9.49 25.09
C CYS A 555 16.96 -9.58 23.94
N ARG A 556 17.78 -10.63 23.94
CA ARG A 556 18.70 -11.00 22.85
C ARG A 556 18.46 -12.44 22.42
N THR A 557 18.42 -12.67 21.12
CA THR A 557 18.27 -14.00 20.52
C THR A 557 19.29 -14.21 19.39
N ASN A 558 19.52 -15.47 19.03
CA ASN A 558 20.41 -15.82 17.92
C ASN A 558 19.64 -15.79 16.58
N ALA A 559 20.12 -14.96 15.64
CA ALA A 559 19.61 -14.97 14.28
C ALA A 559 20.23 -16.10 13.45
N PRO A 560 19.56 -16.56 12.37
CA PRO A 560 20.17 -17.42 11.37
C PRO A 560 21.44 -16.77 10.78
N ASP A 561 22.54 -17.51 10.83
CA ASP A 561 23.86 -17.13 10.35
C ASP A 561 24.13 -17.55 8.89
N THR A 562 23.36 -18.51 8.38
CA THR A 562 23.44 -19.04 7.02
C THR A 562 22.23 -18.65 6.16
N TRP A 563 22.46 -18.45 4.86
CA TRP A 563 21.44 -17.95 3.93
C TRP A 563 20.28 -18.94 3.74
N GLN A 564 20.57 -20.24 3.72
CA GLN A 564 19.56 -21.29 3.56
C GLN A 564 18.59 -21.33 4.75
N VAL A 565 19.12 -21.20 5.99
CA VAL A 565 18.29 -21.15 7.19
C VAL A 565 17.49 -19.86 7.24
N LEU A 566 18.11 -18.72 6.88
CA LEU A 566 17.41 -17.44 6.77
C LEU A 566 16.23 -17.50 5.77
N LEU A 567 16.45 -18.01 4.57
CA LEU A 567 15.40 -18.16 3.56
C LEU A 567 14.25 -19.06 4.05
N SER A 568 14.58 -20.17 4.70
CA SER A 568 13.59 -21.08 5.29
C SER A 568 12.76 -20.38 6.37
N GLN A 569 13.41 -19.62 7.26
CA GLN A 569 12.75 -18.83 8.30
C GLN A 569 11.83 -17.76 7.70
N ARG A 570 12.33 -16.98 6.71
CA ARG A 570 11.55 -15.90 6.08
C ARG A 570 10.36 -16.39 5.28
N ARG A 571 10.49 -17.54 4.59
CA ARG A 571 9.34 -18.18 3.93
C ARG A 571 8.24 -18.51 4.93
N ARG A 572 8.59 -19.04 6.11
CA ARG A 572 7.66 -19.35 7.20
C ARG A 572 6.95 -18.08 7.69
N TRP A 573 7.74 -17.05 7.99
CA TRP A 573 7.23 -15.78 8.53
C TRP A 573 6.33 -15.03 7.56
N ILE A 574 6.74 -14.89 6.29
CA ILE A 574 5.96 -14.18 5.26
C ILE A 574 4.63 -14.90 5.02
N ASN A 575 4.66 -16.23 4.87
CA ASN A 575 3.44 -17.01 4.69
C ASN A 575 2.50 -16.85 5.88
N SER A 576 3.01 -16.96 7.11
CA SER A 576 2.21 -16.70 8.31
C SER A 576 1.65 -15.27 8.30
N THR A 577 2.42 -14.26 7.87
CA THR A 577 1.98 -12.86 7.84
C THR A 577 0.76 -12.70 6.95
N VAL A 578 0.85 -13.16 5.70
CA VAL A 578 -0.23 -12.99 4.71
C VAL A 578 -1.53 -13.63 5.21
N HIS A 579 -1.45 -14.86 5.74
CA HIS A 579 -2.64 -15.57 6.19
C HIS A 579 -3.27 -14.96 7.46
N ASN A 580 -2.46 -14.49 8.41
CA ASN A 580 -2.99 -13.81 9.60
C ASN A 580 -3.55 -12.41 9.26
N LEU A 581 -2.93 -11.66 8.35
CA LEU A 581 -3.49 -10.38 7.89
C LEU A 581 -4.87 -10.57 7.22
N LEU A 582 -5.07 -11.65 6.47
CA LEU A 582 -6.39 -11.98 5.92
C LEU A 582 -7.44 -12.19 7.02
N GLU A 583 -7.11 -12.91 8.11
CA GLU A 583 -8.02 -13.06 9.25
C GLU A 583 -8.36 -11.72 9.91
N LEU A 584 -7.37 -10.83 10.02
CA LEU A 584 -7.55 -9.49 10.61
C LEU A 584 -8.49 -8.60 9.78
N VAL A 585 -8.49 -8.72 8.45
CA VAL A 585 -9.42 -7.97 7.57
C VAL A 585 -10.90 -8.28 7.87
N PHE A 586 -11.19 -9.49 8.33
CA PHE A 586 -12.56 -9.90 8.66
C PHE A 586 -12.98 -9.57 10.10
N LEU A 587 -12.11 -8.93 10.88
CA LEU A 587 -12.47 -8.50 12.22
C LEU A 587 -13.36 -7.25 12.15
N PRO A 588 -14.48 -7.21 12.90
CA PRO A 588 -15.38 -6.07 12.88
C PRO A 588 -14.76 -4.80 13.47
N ARG A 589 -13.72 -4.95 14.30
CA ARG A 589 -12.94 -3.86 14.91
C ARG A 589 -11.48 -4.27 15.06
N LEU A 590 -10.59 -3.34 14.74
CA LEU A 590 -9.14 -3.41 14.84
C LEU A 590 -8.63 -2.21 15.62
#